data_AF-A0A8B6C8P6-F1
#
_entry.id   AF-A0A8B6C8P6-F1
#
_cell.length_a   1.000
_cell.length_b   1.000
_cell.length_c   1.000
_cell.angle_alpha   90.00
_cell.angle_beta   90.00
_cell.angle_gamma   90.00
#
_symmetry.space_group_name_H-M   'P 1'
#
loop_
_entity.id
_entity.type
_entity.pdbx_description
1 polymer ?
#
loop_
_entity_poly.entity_id
_entity_poly.type
_entity_poly.pdbx_seq_one_letter_code
_entity_poly.pdbx_strand_id
1 'polypeptide(L)'
;KDKNEDLGERDDIRRERQRDRQRDRNLSRAAPDKRSRLQRERERDISEKIALGMPNTGAGNQETMFDQRLFNTTKGMDSGFNEDDAYNVYDKPFRQESSIANNIYRPSKNVDKEIYGDDFDSLMKTNRFVPDREFAGTDRNRRREGPVQFEQADEEDPFNLTEFLKTAKRGEKRAGEDSRSSRDYDGSKNKQKRRE
;
A
#
# COMPACT_ATOMS: atom_id res chain seq x y z
N LYS A 1 -43.41 -43.84 -32.55
CA LYS A 1 -44.30 -42.66 -32.40
C LYS A 1 -43.47 -41.38 -32.44
N ASP A 2 -42.24 -41.44 -31.95
CA ASP A 2 -41.27 -40.35 -31.78
C ASP A 2 -40.86 -39.61 -33.08
N LYS A 3 -40.76 -40.30 -34.23
CA LYS A 3 -40.42 -39.65 -35.51
C LYS A 3 -41.45 -38.62 -36.00
N ASN A 4 -42.71 -38.72 -35.57
CA ASN A 4 -43.75 -37.74 -35.91
C ASN A 4 -43.70 -36.51 -35.01
N GLU A 5 -43.22 -36.65 -33.77
CA GLU A 5 -42.98 -35.53 -32.85
C GLU A 5 -41.79 -34.70 -33.32
N ASP A 6 -40.65 -35.32 -33.66
CA ASP A 6 -39.46 -34.60 -34.16
C ASP A 6 -39.73 -33.77 -35.43
N LEU A 7 -40.61 -34.27 -36.32
CA LEU A 7 -41.00 -33.55 -37.52
C LEU A 7 -41.94 -32.37 -37.21
N GLY A 8 -42.86 -32.56 -36.25
CA GLY A 8 -43.74 -31.50 -35.75
C GLY A 8 -42.96 -30.37 -35.08
N GLU A 9 -42.01 -30.71 -34.21
CA GLU A 9 -41.12 -29.74 -33.55
C GLU A 9 -40.31 -28.93 -34.58
N ARG A 10 -39.83 -29.59 -35.64
CA ARG A 10 -39.08 -28.91 -36.70
C ARG A 10 -39.95 -27.94 -37.50
N ASP A 11 -41.20 -28.30 -37.78
CA ASP A 11 -42.15 -27.41 -38.45
C ASP A 11 -42.62 -26.26 -37.54
N ASP A 12 -42.74 -26.51 -36.25
CA ASP A 12 -43.03 -25.48 -35.24
C ASP A 12 -41.91 -24.46 -35.16
N ILE A 13 -40.65 -24.89 -35.13
CA ILE A 13 -39.49 -24.00 -35.17
C ILE A 13 -39.44 -23.19 -36.47
N ARG A 14 -39.85 -23.78 -37.61
CA ARG A 14 -39.91 -23.03 -38.90
C ARG A 14 -40.99 -21.96 -38.86
N ARG A 15 -42.17 -22.31 -38.36
CA ARG A 15 -43.34 -21.43 -38.24
C ARG A 15 -43.08 -20.30 -37.23
N GLU A 16 -42.47 -20.61 -36.11
CA GLU A 16 -42.05 -19.64 -35.09
C GLU A 16 -41.06 -18.64 -35.68
N ARG A 17 -40.00 -19.11 -36.34
CA ARG A 17 -39.04 -18.22 -37.02
C ARG A 17 -39.69 -17.35 -38.10
N GLN A 18 -40.68 -17.85 -38.82
CA GLN A 18 -41.42 -17.06 -39.81
C GLN A 18 -42.28 -15.98 -39.14
N ARG A 19 -42.94 -16.34 -38.04
CA ARG A 19 -43.76 -15.42 -37.24
C ARG A 19 -42.92 -14.33 -36.59
N ASP A 20 -41.73 -14.66 -36.09
CA ASP A 20 -40.80 -13.69 -35.51
C ASP A 20 -40.25 -12.74 -36.56
N ARG A 21 -39.83 -13.23 -37.73
CA ARG A 21 -39.43 -12.35 -38.84
C ARG A 21 -40.55 -11.41 -39.27
N GLN A 22 -41.80 -11.88 -39.27
CA GLN A 22 -42.96 -11.05 -39.59
C GLN A 22 -43.25 -10.02 -38.50
N ARG A 23 -43.16 -10.40 -37.23
CA ARG A 23 -43.28 -9.50 -36.07
C ARG A 23 -42.20 -8.42 -36.12
N ASP A 24 -40.95 -8.78 -36.39
CA ASP A 24 -39.84 -7.83 -36.51
C ASP A 24 -39.98 -6.90 -37.71
N ARG A 25 -40.45 -7.41 -38.86
CA ARG A 25 -40.77 -6.60 -40.04
C ARG A 25 -41.92 -5.62 -39.76
N ASN A 26 -42.94 -6.04 -38.99
CA ASN A 26 -44.04 -5.18 -38.61
C ASN A 26 -43.62 -4.15 -37.55
N LEU A 27 -42.79 -4.54 -36.58
CA LEU A 27 -42.29 -3.64 -35.54
C LEU A 27 -41.35 -2.57 -36.13
N SER A 28 -40.47 -2.95 -37.06
CA SER A 28 -39.61 -2.02 -37.79
C SER A 28 -40.40 -1.06 -38.69
N ARG A 29 -41.54 -1.49 -39.23
CA ARG A 29 -42.40 -0.65 -40.08
C ARG A 29 -43.38 0.22 -39.28
N ALA A 30 -43.83 -0.22 -38.11
CA ALA A 30 -44.86 0.45 -37.31
C ALA A 30 -44.32 1.57 -36.41
N ALA A 31 -43.03 1.54 -36.03
CA ALA A 31 -42.46 2.55 -35.14
C ALA A 31 -40.93 2.72 -35.28
N PRO A 32 -40.43 3.20 -36.43
CA PRO A 32 -38.99 3.50 -36.60
C PRO A 32 -38.49 4.50 -35.55
N ASP A 33 -39.31 5.50 -35.18
CA ASP A 33 -38.93 6.54 -34.24
C ASP A 33 -38.79 6.04 -32.79
N LYS A 34 -39.62 5.07 -32.39
CA LYS A 34 -39.57 4.48 -31.04
C LYS A 34 -38.35 3.56 -30.88
N ARG A 35 -37.97 2.84 -31.94
CA ARG A 35 -36.74 2.03 -31.97
C ARG A 35 -35.50 2.91 -31.90
N SER A 36 -35.47 4.00 -32.68
CA SER A 36 -34.41 5.00 -32.66
C SER A 36 -34.26 5.65 -31.28
N ARG A 37 -35.38 6.01 -30.63
CA ARG A 37 -35.36 6.58 -29.28
C ARG A 37 -34.83 5.61 -28.23
N LEU A 38 -35.29 4.36 -28.25
CA LEU A 38 -34.85 3.33 -27.28
C LEU A 38 -33.37 2.95 -27.50
N GLN A 39 -32.92 2.91 -28.75
CA GLN A 39 -31.52 2.67 -29.09
C GLN A 39 -30.65 3.86 -28.68
N ARG A 40 -31.08 5.10 -28.95
CA ARG A 40 -30.38 6.31 -28.51
C ARG A 40 -30.30 6.39 -26.98
N GLU A 41 -31.38 6.08 -26.28
CA GLU A 41 -31.39 6.02 -24.81
C GLU A 41 -30.45 4.94 -24.25
N ARG A 42 -30.27 3.81 -24.96
CA ARG A 42 -29.30 2.77 -24.62
C ARG A 42 -27.85 3.24 -24.83
N GLU A 43 -27.59 3.93 -25.94
CA GLU A 43 -26.27 4.42 -26.37
C GLU A 43 -25.80 5.72 -25.68
N ARG A 44 -26.69 6.45 -24.97
CA ARG A 44 -26.31 7.64 -24.20
C ARG A 44 -25.20 7.33 -23.19
N ASP A 45 -24.22 8.21 -23.11
CA ASP A 45 -23.15 8.15 -22.13
C ASP A 45 -23.67 8.33 -20.71
N ILE A 46 -22.89 7.83 -19.74
CA ILE A 46 -23.27 7.84 -18.31
C ILE A 46 -23.49 9.29 -17.81
N SER A 47 -22.64 10.22 -18.23
CA SER A 47 -22.77 11.65 -17.91
C SER A 47 -24.05 12.27 -18.48
N GLU A 48 -24.45 11.91 -19.70
CA GLU A 48 -25.70 12.38 -20.32
C GLU A 48 -26.94 11.77 -19.68
N LYS A 49 -26.88 10.48 -19.30
CA LYS A 49 -27.93 9.81 -18.54
C LYS A 49 -28.15 10.49 -17.18
N ILE A 50 -27.06 10.87 -16.50
CA ILE A 50 -27.11 11.63 -15.24
C ILE A 50 -27.72 13.01 -15.47
N ALA A 51 -27.25 13.75 -16.48
CA ALA A 51 -27.76 15.08 -16.80
C ALA A 51 -29.25 15.09 -17.19
N LEU A 52 -29.74 14.03 -17.83
CA LEU A 52 -31.15 13.85 -18.21
C LEU A 52 -32.00 13.19 -17.12
N GLY A 53 -31.42 12.88 -15.94
CA GLY A 53 -32.12 12.23 -14.84
C GLY A 53 -32.66 10.83 -15.18
N MET A 54 -32.08 10.15 -16.18
CA MET A 54 -32.48 8.78 -16.51
C MET A 54 -31.95 7.82 -15.43
N PRO A 55 -32.77 6.87 -14.95
CA PRO A 55 -32.30 5.87 -14.01
C PRO A 55 -31.17 5.06 -14.65
N ASN A 56 -30.07 4.88 -13.92
CA ASN A 56 -28.99 4.03 -14.38
C ASN A 56 -29.49 2.58 -14.41
N THR A 57 -29.88 2.10 -15.59
CA THR A 57 -30.26 0.71 -15.85
C THR A 57 -29.06 -0.17 -16.20
N GLY A 58 -27.83 0.35 -16.03
CA GLY A 58 -26.63 -0.46 -15.99
C GLY A 58 -26.89 -1.61 -15.02
N ALA A 59 -26.93 -2.81 -15.59
CA ALA A 59 -27.33 -4.04 -14.93
C ALA A 59 -26.88 -4.04 -13.48
N GLY A 60 -27.81 -4.30 -12.55
CA GLY A 60 -27.56 -4.31 -11.12
C GLY A 60 -26.23 -4.98 -10.82
N ASN A 61 -25.22 -4.14 -10.58
CA ASN A 61 -23.93 -4.56 -10.12
C ASN A 61 -24.19 -5.19 -8.76
N GLN A 62 -24.24 -6.52 -8.70
CA GLN A 62 -24.15 -7.24 -7.43
C GLN A 62 -22.86 -6.85 -6.67
N GLU A 63 -21.92 -6.18 -7.37
CA GLU A 63 -20.72 -5.52 -6.85
C GLU A 63 -20.97 -4.25 -6.02
N THR A 64 -22.13 -3.58 -6.08
CA THR A 64 -22.39 -2.43 -5.17
C THR A 64 -22.63 -2.88 -3.72
N MET A 65 -22.67 -4.18 -3.45
CA MET A 65 -22.83 -4.71 -2.10
C MET A 65 -21.51 -4.72 -1.32
N PHE A 66 -20.36 -4.55 -1.98
CA PHE A 66 -19.05 -4.60 -1.34
C PHE A 66 -18.25 -3.33 -1.57
N ASP A 67 -17.55 -2.88 -0.53
CA ASP A 67 -16.61 -1.77 -0.61
C ASP A 67 -15.36 -2.20 -1.39
N GLN A 68 -15.01 -1.45 -2.44
CA GLN A 68 -13.83 -1.70 -3.29
C GLN A 68 -12.53 -1.78 -2.49
N ARG A 69 -12.44 -1.06 -1.36
CA ARG A 69 -11.27 -1.08 -0.49
C ARG A 69 -11.01 -2.46 0.11
N LEU A 70 -12.03 -3.33 0.19
CA LEU A 70 -11.90 -4.68 0.73
C LEU A 70 -11.18 -5.62 -0.25
N PHE A 71 -11.38 -5.47 -1.56
CA PHE A 71 -10.77 -6.33 -2.58
C PHE A 71 -9.28 -6.08 -2.78
N ASN A 72 -8.78 -4.92 -2.40
CA ASN A 72 -7.36 -4.58 -2.44
C ASN A 72 -6.63 -4.91 -1.13
N THR A 73 -7.23 -5.73 -0.25
CA THR A 73 -6.57 -6.22 0.96
C THR A 73 -6.07 -7.65 0.74
N THR A 74 -4.78 -7.89 0.98
CA THR A 74 -4.17 -9.24 0.94
C THR A 74 -4.45 -10.06 2.20
N LYS A 75 -5.28 -9.54 3.11
CA LYS A 75 -5.50 -10.12 4.43
C LYS A 75 -6.29 -11.43 4.28
N GLY A 76 -5.64 -12.54 4.61
CA GLY A 76 -6.25 -13.88 4.59
C GLY A 76 -5.57 -14.89 3.66
N MET A 77 -4.69 -14.44 2.74
CA MET A 77 -3.89 -15.37 1.93
C MET A 77 -2.66 -15.91 2.68
N ASP A 78 -2.10 -15.11 3.60
CA ASP A 78 -0.90 -15.47 4.37
C ASP A 78 -1.19 -16.22 5.68
N SER A 79 -2.45 -16.27 6.12
CA SER A 79 -2.84 -16.94 7.37
C SER A 79 -3.24 -18.39 7.08
N GLY A 80 -2.35 -19.34 7.36
CA GLY A 80 -2.67 -20.78 7.38
C GLY A 80 -1.81 -21.70 6.51
N PHE A 81 -0.80 -21.19 5.81
CA PHE A 81 0.14 -21.99 5.00
C PHE A 81 1.54 -22.17 5.62
N ASN A 82 1.69 -21.96 6.93
CA ASN A 82 2.99 -22.11 7.59
C ASN A 82 3.19 -23.52 8.16
N GLU A 83 4.44 -23.99 8.13
CA GLU A 83 4.87 -25.23 8.78
C GLU A 83 4.65 -25.12 10.29
N ASP A 84 4.20 -26.20 10.94
CA ASP A 84 3.93 -26.25 12.39
C ASP A 84 5.18 -25.97 13.24
N ASP A 85 6.38 -26.12 12.65
CA ASP A 85 7.67 -25.83 13.28
C ASP A 85 8.08 -24.34 13.18
N ALA A 86 7.41 -23.56 12.34
CA ALA A 86 7.64 -22.13 12.23
C ALA A 86 6.88 -21.42 13.37
N TYR A 87 7.62 -20.79 14.29
CA TYR A 87 7.12 -20.03 15.46
C TYR A 87 6.31 -18.75 15.07
N ASN A 88 5.27 -18.89 14.25
CA ASN A 88 4.44 -17.83 13.70
C ASN A 88 3.06 -17.81 14.40
N VAL A 89 3.06 -17.65 15.73
CA VAL A 89 1.83 -17.60 16.55
C VAL A 89 1.00 -16.33 16.30
N TYR A 90 1.63 -15.27 15.79
CA TYR A 90 1.00 -13.98 15.58
C TYR A 90 1.08 -13.55 14.11
N ASP A 91 -0.05 -13.08 13.58
CA ASP A 91 -0.15 -12.56 12.21
C ASP A 91 0.56 -11.20 12.01
N LYS A 92 0.89 -10.51 13.10
CA LYS A 92 1.48 -9.17 13.07
C LYS A 92 2.74 -9.09 13.94
N PRO A 93 3.79 -8.38 13.49
CA PRO A 93 4.94 -8.13 14.32
C PRO A 93 4.56 -7.26 15.53
N PHE A 94 5.20 -7.53 16.67
CA PHE A 94 5.00 -6.77 17.91
C PHE A 94 5.29 -5.27 17.75
N ARG A 95 6.25 -4.91 16.87
CA ARG A 95 6.52 -3.52 16.49
C ARG A 95 6.29 -3.32 15.00
N GLN A 96 5.45 -2.34 14.68
CA GLN A 96 5.30 -1.81 13.30
C GLN A 96 6.41 -0.82 12.94
N GLU A 97 7.36 -0.61 13.85
CA GLU A 97 8.42 0.39 13.76
C GLU A 97 9.31 0.20 12.53
N SER A 98 9.48 -1.02 12.01
CA SER A 98 10.20 -1.25 10.75
C SER A 98 9.53 -0.56 9.54
N SER A 99 8.20 -0.41 9.56
CA SER A 99 7.47 0.34 8.53
C SER A 99 7.43 1.83 8.80
N ILE A 100 7.44 2.24 10.07
CA ILE A 100 7.42 3.64 10.48
C ILE A 100 8.81 4.28 10.28
N ALA A 101 9.90 3.54 10.54
CA ALA A 101 11.28 3.96 10.33
C ALA A 101 11.56 4.41 8.89
N ASN A 102 10.96 3.74 7.91
CA ASN A 102 11.06 4.13 6.49
C ASN A 102 10.29 5.42 6.15
N ASN A 103 9.36 5.84 7.02
CA ASN A 103 8.53 7.03 6.85
C ASN A 103 8.88 8.18 7.81
N ILE A 104 9.69 7.93 8.86
CA ILE A 104 10.07 8.94 9.86
C ILE A 104 10.87 10.08 9.23
N TYR A 105 11.74 9.78 8.26
CA TYR A 105 12.48 10.82 7.55
C TYR A 105 12.81 10.38 6.12
N ARG A 106 12.02 10.87 5.17
CA ARG A 106 12.25 10.71 3.73
C ARG A 106 12.24 12.08 3.06
N PRO A 107 13.32 12.87 3.20
CA PRO A 107 13.41 14.18 2.58
C PRO A 107 13.26 14.04 1.06
N SER A 108 12.16 14.56 0.54
CA SER A 108 11.83 14.55 -0.87
C SER A 108 12.04 15.95 -1.40
N LYS A 109 13.08 16.14 -2.22
CA LYS A 109 13.43 17.43 -2.84
C LYS A 109 12.28 18.02 -3.67
N ASN A 110 11.32 17.20 -4.09
CA ASN A 110 10.19 17.62 -4.91
C ASN A 110 8.98 18.07 -4.09
N VAL A 111 8.81 17.57 -2.86
CA VAL A 111 7.68 17.96 -1.99
C VAL A 111 7.84 19.40 -1.54
N ASP A 112 9.06 19.80 -1.18
CA ASP A 112 9.33 21.18 -0.76
C ASP A 112 9.20 22.17 -1.93
N LYS A 113 9.45 21.73 -3.17
CA LYS A 113 9.37 22.57 -4.37
C LYS A 113 7.95 23.01 -4.68
N GLU A 114 6.96 22.13 -4.48
CA GLU A 114 5.54 22.46 -4.68
C GLU A 114 4.99 23.38 -3.58
N ILE A 115 5.50 23.25 -2.35
CA ILE A 115 5.02 24.00 -1.18
C ILE A 115 5.66 25.39 -1.09
N TYR A 116 6.97 25.49 -1.34
CA TYR A 116 7.74 26.74 -1.14
C TYR A 116 8.10 27.45 -2.45
N GLY A 117 7.82 26.85 -3.61
CA GLY A 117 8.11 27.42 -4.92
C GLY A 117 9.62 27.57 -5.19
N ASP A 118 9.97 27.96 -6.43
CA ASP A 118 11.35 28.24 -6.84
C ASP A 118 11.94 29.51 -6.17
N ASP A 119 11.11 30.26 -5.42
CA ASP A 119 11.50 31.51 -4.77
C ASP A 119 12.43 31.31 -3.59
N PHE A 120 12.47 30.13 -2.97
CA PHE A 120 13.36 29.85 -1.85
C PHE A 120 14.84 29.94 -2.24
N ASP A 121 15.19 29.41 -3.42
CA ASP A 121 16.55 29.51 -3.97
C ASP A 121 16.94 30.95 -4.30
N SER A 122 15.97 31.77 -4.72
CA SER A 122 16.19 33.20 -4.95
C SER A 122 16.40 33.95 -3.63
N LEU A 123 15.61 33.64 -2.61
CA LEU A 123 15.61 34.28 -1.31
C LEU A 123 16.90 33.95 -0.54
N MET A 124 17.34 32.68 -0.58
CA MET A 124 18.63 32.21 -0.05
C MET A 124 19.83 32.92 -0.69
N LYS A 125 19.76 33.24 -1.99
CA LYS A 125 20.84 33.95 -2.70
C LYS A 125 20.88 35.44 -2.41
N THR A 126 19.80 36.02 -1.88
CA THR A 126 19.79 37.44 -1.52
C THR A 126 20.43 37.64 -0.14
N ASN A 127 21.57 38.31 -0.09
CA ASN A 127 22.28 38.72 1.15
C ASN A 127 21.50 39.77 1.99
N ARG A 128 20.17 39.80 1.90
CA ARG A 128 19.31 40.74 2.62
C ARG A 128 19.21 40.43 4.11
N PHE A 129 19.56 39.21 4.52
CA PHE A 129 19.49 38.74 5.90
C PHE A 129 20.88 38.33 6.39
N VAL A 130 21.74 39.32 6.63
CA VAL A 130 23.00 39.15 7.35
C VAL A 130 22.79 39.71 8.77
N PRO A 131 22.70 38.86 9.81
CA PRO A 131 22.56 39.35 11.18
C PRO A 131 23.86 40.00 11.68
N ASP A 132 23.73 41.08 12.45
CA ASP A 132 24.87 41.84 13.01
C ASP A 132 25.68 41.02 14.04
N ARG A 133 25.06 40.00 14.63
CA ARG A 133 25.69 39.11 15.61
C ARG A 133 25.48 37.66 15.17
N GLU A 134 26.55 37.03 14.70
CA GLU A 134 26.55 35.64 14.26
C GLU A 134 26.74 34.69 15.45
N PHE A 135 26.18 33.49 15.34
CA PHE A 135 26.46 32.41 16.28
C PHE A 135 27.85 31.84 15.98
N ALA A 136 28.67 31.64 17.02
CA ALA A 136 29.99 31.02 16.86
C ALA A 136 29.82 29.64 16.22
N GLY A 137 30.62 29.33 15.18
CA GLY A 137 30.52 28.08 14.43
C GLY A 137 29.66 28.10 13.16
N THR A 138 29.01 29.23 12.83
CA THR A 138 28.25 29.35 11.58
C THR A 138 29.14 29.58 10.35
N ASP A 139 29.47 28.51 9.61
CA ASP A 139 30.20 28.60 8.33
C ASP A 139 29.21 28.76 7.15
N ARG A 140 29.22 29.93 6.50
CA ARG A 140 28.35 30.25 5.35
C ARG A 140 28.76 29.54 4.06
N ASN A 141 29.98 29.00 3.97
CA ASN A 141 30.43 28.26 2.79
C ASN A 141 29.99 26.78 2.80
N ARG A 142 29.50 26.27 3.93
CA ARG A 142 28.98 24.90 4.02
C ARG A 142 27.53 24.84 3.52
N ARG A 143 27.31 24.07 2.46
CA ARG A 143 25.96 23.71 2.00
C ARG A 143 25.27 22.87 3.07
N ARG A 144 24.10 23.31 3.53
CA ARG A 144 23.29 22.63 4.55
C ARG A 144 22.54 21.45 3.91
N GLU A 145 23.27 20.40 3.53
CA GLU A 145 22.74 19.20 2.86
C GLU A 145 22.59 18.01 3.84
N GLY A 146 22.06 18.26 5.04
CA GLY A 146 21.84 17.20 6.02
C GLY A 146 21.16 17.69 7.28
N PRO A 147 20.77 16.77 8.19
CA PRO A 147 20.25 17.11 9.50
C PRO A 147 21.20 18.08 10.23
N VAL A 148 20.63 19.00 11.01
CA VAL A 148 21.41 19.96 11.80
C VAL A 148 22.39 19.19 12.67
N GLN A 149 23.69 19.39 12.39
CA GLN A 149 24.75 18.91 13.25
C GLN A 149 24.80 19.85 14.44
N PHE A 150 24.46 19.35 15.63
CA PHE A 150 24.75 20.07 16.86
C PHE A 150 26.25 20.05 17.07
N GLU A 151 26.80 21.19 17.50
CA GLU A 151 28.16 21.21 18.04
C GLU A 151 28.18 20.18 19.18
N GLN A 152 29.09 19.21 19.07
CA GLN A 152 29.40 18.35 20.20
C GLN A 152 29.93 19.30 21.25
N ALA A 153 29.07 19.68 22.21
CA ALA A 153 29.48 20.50 23.32
C ALA A 153 30.58 19.70 24.03
N ASP A 154 31.82 20.08 23.78
CA ASP A 154 33.00 19.64 24.54
C ASP A 154 32.98 20.26 25.96
N GLU A 155 31.95 21.05 26.29
CA GLU A 155 31.54 21.31 27.67
C GLU A 155 31.09 19.99 28.30
N GLU A 156 32.07 19.30 28.88
CA GLU A 156 31.98 18.20 29.84
C GLU A 156 30.54 17.75 30.10
N ASP A 157 30.11 16.76 29.32
CA ASP A 157 28.85 16.06 29.49
C ASP A 157 28.57 15.84 30.99
N PRO A 158 27.65 16.60 31.62
CA PRO A 158 27.46 16.58 33.07
C PRO A 158 27.04 15.20 33.58
N PHE A 159 26.61 14.33 32.67
CA PHE A 159 26.12 12.99 32.92
C PHE A 159 27.01 11.89 32.32
N ASN A 160 28.15 12.24 31.71
CA ASN A 160 29.07 11.33 31.02
C ASN A 160 28.39 10.35 30.03
N LEU A 161 27.23 10.72 29.49
CA LEU A 161 26.45 9.89 28.58
C LEU A 161 27.20 9.63 27.27
N THR A 162 28.02 10.57 26.86
CA THR A 162 28.86 10.52 25.66
C THR A 162 29.96 9.47 25.81
N GLU A 163 30.57 9.36 27.00
CA GLU A 163 31.54 8.29 27.29
C GLU A 163 30.84 6.93 27.44
N PHE A 164 29.68 6.90 28.09
CA PHE A 164 28.85 5.70 28.19
C PHE A 164 28.42 5.17 26.81
N LEU A 165 27.97 6.04 25.91
CA LEU A 165 27.60 5.66 24.55
C LEU A 165 28.84 5.23 23.73
N LYS A 166 30.00 5.87 23.93
CA LYS A 166 31.27 5.46 23.30
C LYS A 166 31.71 4.07 23.77
N THR A 167 31.59 3.76 25.06
CA THR A 167 31.95 2.42 25.62
C THR A 167 30.97 1.35 25.21
N ALA A 168 29.66 1.64 25.24
CA ALA A 168 28.62 0.74 24.74
C ALA A 168 28.78 0.46 23.24
N LYS A 169 29.11 1.48 22.43
CA LYS A 169 29.37 1.32 20.98
C LYS A 169 30.66 0.55 20.70
N ARG A 170 31.68 0.66 21.57
CA ARG A 170 32.93 -0.12 21.46
C ARG A 170 32.77 -1.57 21.93
N GLY A 171 31.67 -1.92 22.59
CA GLY A 171 31.36 -3.30 22.97
C GLY A 171 32.35 -3.90 23.98
N GLU A 172 32.98 -3.05 24.80
CA GLU A 172 34.00 -3.49 25.75
C GLU A 172 33.31 -4.10 26.98
N LYS A 173 33.34 -5.43 27.09
CA LYS A 173 32.86 -6.14 28.29
C LYS A 173 33.78 -5.75 29.46
N ARG A 174 33.22 -5.12 30.49
CA ARG A 174 33.94 -4.82 31.74
C ARG A 174 34.61 -6.09 32.27
N ALA A 175 35.94 -6.11 32.24
CA ALA A 175 36.72 -7.13 32.91
C ALA A 175 36.82 -6.76 34.40
N GLY A 176 36.07 -7.45 35.25
CA GLY A 176 36.27 -7.42 36.70
C GLY A 176 35.10 -6.85 37.47
N GLU A 177 34.14 -7.72 37.80
CA GLU A 177 33.66 -8.01 39.17
C GLU A 177 32.37 -8.83 39.03
N ASP A 178 32.50 -10.16 39.11
CA ASP A 178 31.54 -10.96 39.86
C ASP A 178 32.08 -12.39 40.03
N SER A 179 32.58 -12.64 41.23
CA SER A 179 32.71 -14.00 41.73
C SER A 179 31.33 -14.46 42.19
N ARG A 180 30.92 -15.67 41.77
CA ARG A 180 29.87 -16.54 42.36
C ARG A 180 28.45 -16.41 41.78
N SER A 181 28.24 -17.00 40.59
CA SER A 181 27.06 -17.83 40.34
C SER A 181 27.30 -18.73 39.12
N SER A 182 28.00 -19.84 39.34
CA SER A 182 28.01 -20.97 38.41
C SER A 182 27.61 -22.21 39.20
N ARG A 183 26.34 -22.23 39.60
CA ARG A 183 25.65 -23.45 39.99
C ARG A 183 24.73 -23.84 38.83
N ASP A 184 24.92 -25.09 38.42
CA ASP A 184 23.95 -25.94 37.74
C ASP A 184 23.75 -25.71 36.24
N TYR A 185 24.51 -26.47 35.44
CA TYR A 185 23.89 -27.30 34.40
C TYR A 185 24.81 -28.49 34.09
N ASP A 186 24.51 -29.62 34.73
CA ASP A 186 25.03 -30.95 34.39
C ASP A 186 24.53 -31.33 32.99
N GLY A 187 25.45 -31.41 32.04
CA GLY A 187 25.22 -31.80 30.65
C GLY A 187 26.08 -33.00 30.29
N SER A 188 25.67 -34.18 30.78
CA SER A 188 26.09 -35.51 30.35
C SER A 188 26.57 -35.57 28.89
N LYS A 189 27.88 -35.75 28.69
CA LYS A 189 28.48 -36.18 27.41
C LYS A 189 29.50 -37.27 27.67
N ASN A 190 28.99 -38.48 27.90
CA ASN A 190 29.78 -39.70 27.84
C ASN A 190 30.02 -40.07 26.37
N LYS A 191 31.07 -39.49 25.76
CA LYS A 191 31.52 -39.85 24.40
C LYS A 191 32.66 -40.86 24.52
N GLN A 192 32.30 -42.14 24.64
CA GLN A 192 33.26 -43.23 24.43
C GLN A 192 33.74 -43.21 22.98
N LYS A 193 35.02 -42.88 22.81
CA LYS A 193 35.85 -43.41 21.75
C LYS A 193 35.83 -44.94 21.84
N ARG A 194 35.41 -45.63 20.78
CA ARG A 194 36.14 -46.82 20.30
C ARG A 194 36.18 -46.81 18.78
N ARG A 195 37.41 -46.76 18.28
CA ARG A 195 37.79 -47.33 16.99
C ARG A 195 37.95 -48.83 17.22
N GLU A 196 37.29 -49.63 16.40
CA GLU A 196 37.78 -50.84 15.73
C GLU A 196 36.77 -51.22 14.65
#